data_AF-A0A1K2A280-F1
#
_entry.id   AF-A0A1K2A280-F1
#
_cell.length_a   1.000
_cell.length_b   1.000
_cell.length_c   1.000
_cell.angle_alpha   90.00
_cell.angle_beta   90.00
_cell.angle_gamma   90.00
#
_symmetry.space_group_name_H-M   'P 1'
#
loop_
_entity.id
_entity.type
_entity.pdbx_description
1 polymer ?
#
loop_
_entity_poly.entity_id
_entity_poly.type
_entity_poly.pdbx_seq_one_letter_code
_entity_poly.pdbx_strand_id
1 'polypeptide(L)'
;MTSAQVDYRYAQSEDARLARALTRILQAPGLKHEQATDWLTVVAKALDGGGTGPLPIWAFNTFATLQSRHVHLTRGLADEGVPPHAEAVAARTADLLRLPYRWLA
;
A
#
# COMPACT_ATOMS: atom_id res chain seq x y z
N MET A 1 34.90 -18.47 14.18
CA MET A 1 33.97 -18.41 13.03
C MET A 1 33.05 -17.22 13.22
N THR A 2 33.40 -16.08 12.61
CA THR A 2 32.48 -14.95 12.46
C THR A 2 31.46 -15.35 11.41
N SER A 3 30.17 -15.38 11.75
CA SER A 3 29.12 -15.68 10.77
C SER A 3 29.25 -14.67 9.63
N ALA A 4 29.34 -15.14 8.38
CA ALA A 4 29.15 -14.29 7.22
C ALA A 4 27.85 -13.51 7.46
N GLN A 5 27.95 -12.19 7.58
CA GLN A 5 26.83 -11.31 7.76
C GLN A 5 25.89 -11.59 6.61
N VAL A 6 24.80 -12.31 6.87
CA VAL A 6 23.84 -12.63 5.84
C VAL A 6 23.29 -11.28 5.42
N ASP A 7 23.62 -10.85 4.21
CA ASP A 7 22.94 -9.75 3.53
C ASP A 7 21.49 -10.20 3.30
N TYR A 8 20.72 -10.31 4.38
CA TYR A 8 19.31 -10.59 4.35
C TYR A 8 18.66 -9.31 3.82
N ARG A 9 18.63 -9.21 2.50
CA ARG A 9 18.00 -8.09 1.82
C ARG A 9 16.51 -8.18 2.13
N TYR A 10 15.99 -7.17 2.82
CA TYR A 10 14.56 -6.92 3.03
C TYR A 10 13.72 -6.95 1.73
N ALA A 11 14.36 -7.10 0.56
CA ALA A 11 13.77 -7.44 -0.73
C ALA A 11 12.82 -8.66 -0.72
N GLN A 12 12.88 -9.54 0.28
CA GLN A 12 11.94 -10.67 0.40
C GLN A 12 10.56 -10.29 0.95
N SER A 13 10.39 -9.11 1.56
CA SER A 13 9.09 -8.68 2.10
C SER A 13 8.05 -8.67 0.98
N GLU A 14 7.03 -9.52 1.12
CA GLU A 14 5.95 -9.64 0.15
C GLU A 14 5.21 -8.32 -0.04
N ASP A 15 4.88 -7.64 1.07
CA ASP A 15 4.22 -6.33 1.05
C ASP A 15 5.03 -5.28 0.31
N ALA A 16 6.35 -5.24 0.49
CA ALA A 16 7.23 -4.31 -0.23
C ALA A 16 7.26 -4.61 -1.74
N ARG A 17 7.30 -5.90 -2.12
CA ARG A 17 7.25 -6.31 -3.53
C ARG A 17 5.91 -5.96 -4.18
N LEU A 18 4.81 -6.20 -3.48
CA LEU A 18 3.46 -5.84 -3.94
C LEU A 18 3.28 -4.32 -4.04
N ALA A 19 3.71 -3.57 -3.04
CA ALA A 19 3.67 -2.11 -3.05
C ALA A 19 4.47 -1.52 -4.22
N ARG A 20 5.66 -2.06 -4.50
CA ARG A 20 6.48 -1.65 -5.65
C ARG A 20 5.78 -1.96 -6.97
N ALA A 21 5.26 -3.18 -7.15
CA ALA A 21 4.55 -3.58 -8.37
C ALA A 21 3.33 -2.70 -8.63
N LEU A 22 2.55 -2.42 -7.60
CA LEU A 22 1.39 -1.52 -7.69
C LEU A 22 1.80 -0.09 -8.03
N THR A 23 2.90 0.41 -7.44
CA THR A 23 3.42 1.75 -7.75
C THR A 23 3.84 1.87 -9.22
N ARG A 24 4.44 0.82 -9.79
CA ARG A 24 4.74 0.72 -11.23
C ARG A 24 3.49 0.75 -12.11
N ILE A 25 2.44 0.01 -11.73
CA ILE A 25 1.16 0.05 -12.45
C ILE A 25 0.60 1.48 -12.50
N LEU A 26 0.74 2.24 -11.40
CA LEU A 26 0.29 3.62 -11.34
C LEU A 26 1.10 4.59 -12.21
N GLN A 27 2.28 4.20 -12.70
CA GLN A 27 3.06 4.99 -13.65
C GLN A 27 2.59 4.84 -15.10
N ALA A 28 1.58 3.99 -15.37
CA ALA A 28 1.07 3.78 -16.71
C ALA A 28 0.63 5.09 -17.38
N PRO A 29 1.14 5.41 -18.59
CA PRO A 29 0.75 6.62 -19.31
C PRO A 29 -0.75 6.67 -19.58
N GLY A 30 -1.37 7.83 -19.34
CA GLY A 30 -2.80 8.03 -19.58
C GLY A 30 -3.72 7.36 -18.55
N LEU A 31 -3.17 6.77 -17.47
CA LEU A 31 -3.97 6.29 -16.36
C LEU A 31 -4.79 7.45 -15.78
N LYS A 32 -6.11 7.28 -15.73
CA LYS A 32 -7.02 8.28 -15.18
C LYS A 32 -7.03 8.21 -13.66
N HIS A 33 -7.43 9.31 -13.04
CA HIS A 33 -7.57 9.41 -11.59
C HIS A 33 -8.46 8.29 -11.02
N GLU A 34 -9.65 8.10 -11.58
CA GLU A 34 -10.60 7.04 -11.19
C GLU A 34 -9.97 5.65 -11.29
N GLN A 35 -9.26 5.35 -12.38
CA GLN A 35 -8.58 4.07 -12.56
C GLN A 35 -7.48 3.83 -11.51
N ALA A 36 -6.81 4.91 -11.07
CA ALA A 36 -5.76 4.85 -10.05
C ALA A 36 -6.32 4.61 -8.63
N THR A 37 -7.56 5.00 -8.35
CA THR A 37 -8.14 4.98 -6.99
C THR A 37 -9.28 3.97 -6.81
N ASP A 38 -10.09 3.68 -7.82
CA ASP A 38 -11.34 2.91 -7.70
C ASP A 38 -11.14 1.47 -7.26
N TRP A 39 -10.00 0.85 -7.59
CA TRP A 39 -9.68 -0.51 -7.15
C TRP A 39 -9.61 -0.62 -5.61
N LEU A 40 -9.32 0.48 -4.89
CA LEU A 40 -9.39 0.55 -3.42
C LEU A 40 -10.82 0.42 -2.88
N THR A 41 -11.84 0.59 -3.72
CA THR A 41 -13.24 0.40 -3.32
C THR A 41 -13.53 -1.05 -2.92
N VAL A 42 -12.83 -2.03 -3.51
CA VAL A 42 -12.97 -3.43 -3.12
C VAL A 42 -12.49 -3.64 -1.68
N VAL A 43 -11.36 -3.01 -1.33
CA VAL A 43 -10.83 -3.04 0.04
C VAL A 43 -11.75 -2.28 0.99
N ALA A 44 -12.22 -1.10 0.60
CA ALA A 44 -13.18 -0.31 1.37
C ALA A 44 -14.44 -1.12 1.71
N LYS A 45 -15.03 -1.81 0.73
CA LYS A 45 -16.20 -2.67 0.92
C LYS A 45 -15.93 -3.86 1.86
N ALA A 46 -14.72 -4.41 1.83
CA ALA A 46 -14.34 -5.51 2.71
C ALA A 46 -14.10 -5.08 4.15
N LEU A 47 -13.75 -3.81 4.33
CA LEU A 47 -13.61 -3.15 5.62
C LEU A 47 -14.93 -2.50 6.10
N ASP A 48 -15.94 -2.42 5.23
CA ASP A 48 -17.25 -1.86 5.55
C ASP A 48 -17.95 -2.70 6.62
N GLY A 49 -18.50 -2.04 7.63
CA GLY A 49 -18.99 -2.69 8.86
C GLY A 49 -17.89 -3.23 9.80
N GLY A 50 -16.61 -3.05 9.46
CA GLY A 50 -15.44 -3.41 10.26
C GLY A 50 -15.27 -2.52 11.49
N GLY A 51 -16.23 -2.50 12.41
CA GLY A 51 -16.08 -1.92 13.74
C GLY A 51 -15.20 -2.80 14.66
N THR A 52 -15.33 -2.63 15.98
CA THR A 52 -14.77 -3.58 16.96
C THR A 52 -15.35 -4.98 16.72
N GLY A 53 -14.60 -5.83 16.02
CA GLY A 53 -15.02 -7.18 15.63
C GLY A 53 -14.03 -7.81 14.65
N PRO A 54 -14.18 -9.12 14.36
CA PRO A 54 -13.29 -9.83 13.46
C PRO A 54 -13.47 -9.34 12.02
N LEU A 55 -12.36 -8.98 11.37
CA LEU A 55 -12.30 -8.75 9.92
C LEU A 55 -12.02 -10.07 9.19
N PRO A 56 -12.43 -10.22 7.92
CA PRO A 56 -11.95 -11.31 7.08
C PRO A 56 -10.41 -11.34 7.04
N ILE A 57 -9.81 -12.53 7.16
CA ILE A 57 -8.34 -12.68 7.25
C ILE A 57 -7.64 -11.99 6.06
N TRP A 58 -8.19 -12.15 4.86
CA TRP A 58 -7.63 -11.52 3.67
C TRP A 58 -7.66 -10.00 3.74
N ALA A 59 -8.73 -9.41 4.32
CA ALA A 59 -8.88 -7.97 4.46
C ALA A 59 -7.90 -7.42 5.50
N PHE A 60 -7.71 -8.14 6.61
CA PHE A 60 -6.69 -7.81 7.62
C PHE A 60 -5.27 -7.82 7.02
N ASN A 61 -4.95 -8.82 6.20
CA ASN A 61 -3.64 -8.93 5.56
C ASN A 61 -3.34 -7.77 4.60
N THR A 62 -4.37 -7.07 4.09
CA THR A 62 -4.14 -5.90 3.21
C THR A 62 -3.47 -4.72 3.92
N PHE A 63 -3.58 -4.61 5.26
CA PHE A 63 -3.03 -3.45 5.98
C PHE A 63 -1.51 -3.30 5.83
N ALA A 64 -0.77 -4.41 5.91
CA ALA A 64 0.69 -4.39 5.76
C ALA A 64 1.11 -3.93 4.34
N THR A 65 0.38 -4.37 3.32
CA THR A 65 0.57 -3.93 1.94
C THR A 65 0.20 -2.46 1.76
N LEU A 66 -0.91 -1.99 2.36
CA LEU A 66 -1.35 -0.59 2.29
C LEU A 66 -0.34 0.35 2.98
N GLN A 67 0.23 -0.03 4.13
CA GLN A 67 1.30 0.73 4.78
C GLN A 67 2.54 0.82 3.90
N SER A 68 3.02 -0.33 3.40
CA SER A 68 4.17 -0.37 2.50
C SER A 68 3.93 0.52 1.29
N ARG A 69 2.73 0.48 0.70
CA ARG A 69 2.35 1.34 -0.42
C ARG A 69 2.35 2.82 -0.06
N HIS A 70 1.77 3.22 1.07
CA HIS A 70 1.74 4.62 1.49
C HIS A 70 3.15 5.23 1.57
N VAL A 71 4.13 4.45 2.07
CA VAL A 71 5.54 4.86 2.09
C VAL A 71 6.09 5.06 0.67
N HIS A 72 5.86 4.12 -0.25
CA HIS A 72 6.40 4.21 -1.60
C HIS A 72 5.73 5.31 -2.44
N LEU A 73 4.44 5.59 -2.22
CA LEU A 73 3.74 6.68 -2.93
C LEU A 73 4.19 8.06 -2.44
N THR A 74 4.44 8.21 -1.14
CA THR A 74 4.86 9.50 -0.56
C THR A 74 6.34 9.79 -0.77
N ARG A 75 7.18 8.76 -0.93
CA ARG A 75 8.63 8.90 -1.14
C ARG A 75 9.09 8.66 -2.58
N GLY A 76 8.24 8.06 -3.41
CA GLY A 76 8.61 7.56 -4.74
C GLY A 76 9.41 6.25 -4.68
N LEU A 77 9.63 5.64 -5.84
CA LEU A 77 10.56 4.52 -5.98
C LEU A 77 11.96 5.06 -6.30
N ALA A 78 12.99 4.47 -5.69
CA ALA A 78 14.35 4.62 -6.19
C ALA A 78 14.33 4.25 -7.69
N ASP A 79 14.77 5.19 -8.53
CA ASP A 79 14.91 5.09 -9.98
C ASP A 79 13.64 5.26 -10.85
N GLU A 80 12.44 5.33 -10.26
CA GLU A 80 11.18 5.37 -11.06
C GLU A 80 10.28 6.58 -10.72
N GLY A 81 10.64 7.37 -9.72
CA GLY A 81 9.94 8.61 -9.35
C GLY A 81 8.56 8.37 -8.72
N VAL A 82 7.79 9.46 -8.60
CA VAL A 82 6.44 9.46 -8.01
C VAL A 82 5.39 9.36 -9.13
N PRO A 83 4.41 8.44 -9.06
CA PRO A 83 3.39 8.31 -10.11
C PRO A 83 2.43 9.51 -10.16
N PRO A 84 1.78 9.80 -11.32
CA PRO A 84 0.96 11.00 -11.52
C PRO A 84 -0.19 11.22 -10.52
N HIS A 85 -0.77 10.14 -9.97
CA HIS A 85 -1.88 10.20 -9.00
C HIS A 85 -1.46 9.79 -7.59
N ALA A 86 -0.15 9.84 -7.27
CA ALA A 86 0.38 9.32 -6.01
C ALA A 86 -0.30 9.93 -4.78
N GLU A 87 -0.54 11.24 -4.79
CA GLU A 87 -1.18 11.95 -3.68
C GLU A 87 -2.60 11.44 -3.43
N ALA A 88 -3.42 11.36 -4.48
CA ALA A 88 -4.79 10.88 -4.38
C ALA A 88 -4.86 9.43 -3.88
N VAL A 89 -3.98 8.57 -4.39
CA VAL A 89 -3.91 7.17 -3.96
C VAL A 89 -3.39 7.07 -2.52
N ALA A 90 -2.40 7.89 -2.13
CA ALA A 90 -1.86 7.90 -0.77
C ALA A 90 -2.89 8.39 0.24
N ALA A 91 -3.66 9.43 -0.10
CA ALA A 91 -4.78 9.93 0.71
C ALA A 91 -5.86 8.85 0.89
N ARG A 92 -6.29 8.23 -0.21
CA ARG A 92 -7.29 7.15 -0.14
C ARG A 92 -6.79 5.93 0.63
N THR A 93 -5.50 5.62 0.53
CA THR A 93 -4.85 4.55 1.32
C THR A 93 -4.84 4.91 2.81
N ALA A 94 -4.52 6.16 3.15
CA ALA A 94 -4.55 6.64 4.53
C ALA A 94 -5.96 6.57 5.12
N ASP A 95 -7.00 6.96 4.36
CA ASP A 95 -8.40 6.83 4.79
C ASP A 95 -8.75 5.40 5.24
N LEU A 96 -8.32 4.39 4.47
CA LEU A 96 -8.55 2.97 4.81
C LEU A 96 -7.75 2.55 6.04
N LEU A 97 -6.52 3.03 6.17
CA LEU A 97 -5.65 2.74 7.30
C LEU A 97 -6.13 3.40 8.60
N ARG A 98 -7.00 4.42 8.57
CA ARG A 98 -7.59 5.01 9.79
C ARG A 98 -8.40 4.00 10.60
N LEU A 99 -8.92 2.94 9.97
CA LEU A 99 -9.70 1.93 10.66
C LEU A 99 -8.88 1.20 11.76
N PRO A 100 -7.72 0.58 11.44
CA PRO A 100 -6.82 0.02 12.45
C PRO A 100 -5.92 1.07 13.13
N TYR A 101 -5.66 2.22 12.50
CA TYR A 101 -4.74 3.26 12.98
C TYR A 101 -5.45 4.59 13.19
N ARG A 102 -6.30 4.66 14.23
CA ARG A 102 -7.14 5.85 14.53
C ARG A 102 -6.35 7.16 14.78
N TRP A 103 -5.04 7.06 14.96
CA TRP A 103 -4.13 8.20 15.14
C TRP A 103 -3.64 8.80 13.81
N LEU A 104 -3.93 8.18 12.65
CA LEU A 104 -3.70 8.78 11.34
C LEU A 104 -4.69 9.94 11.13
N ALA A 105 -4.15 11.16 11.04
CA ALA A 105 -4.91 12.38 10.79
C ALA A 105 -5.55 12.40 9.40
#